data_AF-V5IJC7-F1
#
_entry.id   AF-V5IJC7-F1
#
_cell.length_a   1.000
_cell.length_b   1.000
_cell.length_c   1.000
_cell.angle_alpha   90.00
_cell.angle_beta   90.00
_cell.angle_gamma   90.00
#
_symmetry.space_group_name_H-M   'P 1'
#
loop_
_entity.id
_entity.type
_entity.pdbx_description
1 polymer ?
#
loop_
_entity_poly.entity_id
_entity_poly.type
_entity_poly.pdbx_seq_one_letter_code
_entity_poly.pdbx_strand_id
1 'polypeptide(L)'
;MYVVYNEPQCYVLRSPAARGGCDLWLRKTELKSIVEDLKDDIIKKEKELTEKYKKELGIYENCTAQDYQKELLNDFVEDDIER
;
A
#
# COMPACT_ATOMS: atom_id res chain seq x y z
N MET A 1 17.28 0.26 23.86
CA MET A 1 16.72 0.97 22.69
C MET A 1 17.22 2.39 22.77
N TYR A 2 17.76 2.95 21.70
CA TYR A 2 18.23 4.35 21.70
C TYR A 2 17.76 5.06 20.43
N VAL A 3 17.57 6.37 20.54
CA VAL A 3 17.13 7.22 19.42
C VAL A 3 18.32 7.47 18.51
N VAL A 4 18.18 7.14 17.23
CA VAL A 4 19.22 7.38 16.20
C VAL A 4 18.86 8.60 15.34
N TYR A 5 17.57 8.89 15.23
CA TYR A 5 17.07 10.06 14.53
C TYR A 5 15.89 10.65 15.29
N ASN A 6 15.88 11.98 15.44
CA ASN A 6 14.92 12.71 16.23
C ASN A 6 14.58 14.04 15.54
N GLU A 7 13.45 14.07 14.86
CA GLU A 7 12.85 15.29 14.32
C GLU A 7 11.46 15.47 14.93
N PRO A 8 10.87 16.68 14.86
CA PRO A 8 9.50 16.89 15.30
C PRO A 8 8.56 15.88 14.64
N GLN A 9 8.77 15.56 13.36
CA GLN A 9 7.85 14.78 12.56
C GLN A 9 7.95 13.27 12.81
N CYS A 10 9.14 12.75 13.14
CA CYS A 10 9.36 11.31 13.34
C CYS A 10 10.59 10.99 14.20
N TYR A 11 10.61 9.76 14.72
CA TYR A 11 11.72 9.18 15.46
C TYR A 11 12.14 7.86 14.82
N VAL A 12 13.45 7.62 14.73
CA VAL A 12 13.98 6.29 14.42
C VAL A 12 14.67 5.76 15.67
N LEU A 13 14.16 4.65 16.17
CA LEU A 13 14.67 3.96 17.35
C LEU A 13 15.41 2.72 16.91
N ARG A 14 16.60 2.48 17.47
CA ARG A 14 17.36 1.27 17.20
C ARG A 14 17.29 0.31 18.39
N SER A 15 16.97 -0.94 18.08
CA SER A 15 17.04 -2.02 19.06
C SER A 15 18.50 -2.25 19.49
N PRO A 16 18.73 -2.80 20.71
CA PRO A 16 20.07 -3.15 21.14
C PRO A 16 20.80 -3.99 20.09
N ALA A 17 22.12 -3.82 19.95
CA ALA A 17 22.91 -4.46 18.89
C ALA A 17 22.73 -5.99 18.81
N ALA A 18 22.48 -6.64 19.95
CA ALA A 18 22.24 -8.07 20.05
C ALA A 18 20.88 -8.55 19.48
N ARG A 19 19.90 -7.66 19.27
CA ARG A 19 18.57 -8.01 18.74
C ARG A 19 18.37 -7.61 17.28
N GLY A 20 19.20 -6.70 16.75
CA GLY A 20 19.00 -6.13 15.43
C GLY A 20 17.67 -5.36 15.30
N GLY A 21 17.50 -4.63 14.20
CA GLY A 21 16.24 -3.93 13.88
C GLY A 21 16.17 -2.45 14.29
N CYS A 22 15.31 -1.74 13.57
CA CYS A 22 14.98 -0.34 13.77
C CYS A 22 13.47 -0.15 13.71
N ASP A 23 12.93 0.69 14.59
CA ASP A 23 11.52 1.06 14.60
C ASP A 23 11.38 2.51 14.14
N LEU A 24 10.48 2.76 13.19
CA LEU A 24 10.10 4.11 12.76
C LEU A 24 8.81 4.51 13.47
N TRP A 25 8.83 5.65 14.15
CA TRP A 25 7.69 6.19 14.87
C TRP A 25 7.31 7.54 14.24
N LEU A 26 6.09 7.64 13.74
CA LEU A 26 5.54 8.85 13.12
C LEU A 26 4.51 9.49 14.05
N ARG A 27 4.46 10.83 14.08
CA ARG A 27 3.33 11.50 14.72
C ARG A 27 2.05 11.21 13.95
N LYS A 28 0.94 11.08 14.68
CA LYS A 28 -0.39 10.81 14.10
C LYS A 28 -0.79 11.84 13.03
N THR A 29 -0.38 13.10 13.19
CA THR A 29 -0.64 14.17 12.21
C THR A 29 0.12 13.95 10.91
N GLU A 30 1.40 13.58 10.98
CA GLU A 30 2.23 13.32 9.80
C GLU A 30 1.74 12.08 9.06
N LEU A 31 1.42 11.00 9.78
CA LEU A 31 0.83 9.80 9.18
C LEU A 31 -0.47 10.13 8.42
N LYS A 32 -1.33 10.97 9.03
CA LYS A 32 -2.57 11.40 8.39
C LYS A 32 -2.30 12.22 7.11
N SER A 33 -1.37 13.17 7.15
CA SER A 33 -1.00 13.97 5.97
C SER A 33 -0.46 13.10 4.85
N ILE A 34 0.46 12.17 5.15
CA ILE A 34 1.04 11.26 4.15
C ILE A 34 -0.05 10.41 3.50
N VAL A 35 -0.98 9.87 4.29
CA VAL A 35 -2.09 9.07 3.77
C VAL A 35 -3.05 9.91 2.92
N GLU A 36 -3.34 11.15 3.33
CA GLU A 36 -4.18 12.07 2.55
C GLU A 36 -3.52 12.45 1.23
N ASP A 37 -2.23 12.76 1.22
CA ASP A 37 -1.46 13.11 0.02
C ASP A 37 -1.39 11.93 -0.96
N LEU A 38 -1.20 10.70 -0.46
CA LEU A 38 -1.12 9.49 -1.29
C LEU A 38 -2.48 8.95 -1.73
N LYS A 39 -3.58 9.40 -1.12
CA LYS A 39 -4.91 8.81 -1.31
C LYS A 39 -5.34 8.84 -2.78
N ASP A 40 -5.17 9.99 -3.43
CA ASP A 40 -5.60 10.17 -4.82
C ASP A 40 -4.75 9.33 -5.78
N ASP A 41 -3.44 9.22 -5.50
CA ASP A 41 -2.51 8.39 -6.27
C ASP A 41 -2.82 6.89 -6.12
N ILE A 42 -3.15 6.43 -4.90
CA ILE A 42 -3.59 5.05 -4.63
C ILE A 42 -4.87 4.75 -5.41
N ILE A 43 -5.88 5.62 -5.32
CA ILE A 43 -7.16 5.44 -6.03
C ILE A 43 -6.94 5.42 -7.54
N LYS A 44 -6.05 6.27 -8.06
CA LYS A 44 -5.72 6.30 -9.49
C LYS A 44 -5.03 5.00 -9.92
N LYS A 45 -4.02 4.56 -9.19
CA LYS A 45 -3.28 3.31 -9.45
C LYS A 45 -4.21 2.11 -9.40
N GLU A 46 -5.08 2.03 -8.40
CA GLU A 46 -6.08 0.97 -8.25
C GLU A 46 -7.02 0.88 -9.47
N LYS A 47 -7.53 2.03 -9.94
CA LYS A 47 -8.35 2.07 -11.16
C LYS A 47 -7.60 1.62 -12.40
N GLU A 48 -6.36 2.09 -12.57
CA GLU A 48 -5.51 1.73 -13.72
C GLU A 48 -5.21 0.22 -13.74
N LEU A 49 -4.86 -0.36 -12.59
CA LEU A 49 -4.64 -1.80 -12.43
C LEU A 49 -5.91 -2.60 -12.66
N THR A 50 -7.04 -2.15 -12.10
CA THR A 50 -8.34 -2.79 -12.30
C THR A 50 -8.69 -2.89 -13.78
N GLU A 51 -8.55 -1.79 -14.54
CA GLU A 51 -8.86 -1.80 -15.98
C GLU A 51 -7.87 -2.62 -16.81
N LYS A 52 -6.58 -2.66 -16.42
CA LYS A 52 -5.57 -3.51 -17.03
C LYS A 52 -5.91 -5.00 -16.81
N TYR A 53 -6.12 -5.41 -15.56
CA TYR A 53 -6.36 -6.82 -15.22
C TYR A 53 -7.73 -7.31 -15.66
N LYS A 54 -8.76 -6.46 -15.71
CA LYS A 54 -10.04 -6.81 -16.36
C LYS A 54 -9.83 -7.25 -17.80
N LYS A 55 -9.02 -6.53 -18.57
CA LYS A 55 -8.71 -6.89 -19.96
C LYS A 55 -7.91 -8.19 -20.05
N GLU A 56 -6.91 -8.37 -19.20
CA GLU A 56 -6.10 -9.60 -19.16
C GLU A 56 -6.93 -10.84 -18.78
N LEU A 57 -7.88 -10.68 -17.86
CA LEU A 57 -8.77 -11.75 -17.40
C LEU A 57 -10.00 -11.95 -18.30
N GLY A 58 -10.15 -11.14 -19.36
CA GLY A 58 -11.29 -11.20 -20.28
C GLY A 58 -12.63 -10.78 -19.67
N ILE A 59 -12.60 -9.94 -18.63
CA ILE A 59 -13.77 -9.34 -18.00
C ILE A 59 -14.18 -8.11 -18.81
N TYR A 60 -15.31 -8.22 -19.51
CA TYR A 60 -15.88 -7.13 -20.29
C TYR A 60 -17.25 -6.73 -19.72
N GLU A 61 -17.63 -5.46 -19.84
CA GLU A 61 -18.92 -4.94 -19.32
C GLU A 61 -20.14 -5.69 -19.87
N ASN A 62 -20.01 -6.28 -21.06
CA ASN A 62 -21.07 -7.04 -21.73
C ASN A 62 -21.12 -8.53 -21.35
N CYS A 63 -20.21 -9.00 -20.50
CA CYS A 63 -20.09 -10.41 -20.12
C CYS A 63 -20.24 -10.58 -18.60
N THR A 64 -20.94 -11.64 -18.18
CA THR A 64 -20.97 -12.01 -16.76
C THR A 64 -19.64 -12.64 -16.37
N ALA A 65 -18.83 -11.93 -15.57
CA ALA A 65 -17.59 -12.46 -15.03
C ALA A 65 -17.86 -13.66 -14.11
N GLN A 66 -17.11 -14.73 -14.30
CA GLN A 66 -17.10 -15.90 -13.41
C GLN A 66 -16.44 -15.52 -12.08
N ASP A 67 -16.80 -16.23 -11.01
CA ASP A 67 -16.37 -15.84 -9.66
C ASP A 67 -14.84 -15.92 -9.50
N TYR A 68 -14.19 -16.91 -10.10
CA TYR A 68 -12.72 -17.00 -10.10
C TYR A 68 -12.04 -15.81 -10.80
N GLN A 69 -12.68 -15.22 -11.83
CA GLN A 69 -12.11 -14.07 -12.53
C GLN A 69 -12.15 -12.82 -11.64
N LYS A 70 -13.16 -12.70 -10.77
CA LYS A 70 -13.26 -11.59 -9.81
C LYS A 70 -12.25 -11.75 -8.68
N GLU A 71 -12.06 -12.98 -8.19
CA GLU A 71 -11.04 -13.29 -7.18
C GLU A 71 -9.64 -12.95 -7.71
N LEU A 72 -9.26 -13.45 -8.89
CA LEU A 72 -7.97 -13.13 -9.51
C LEU A 72 -7.77 -11.64 -9.78
N LEU A 73 -8.83 -10.93 -10.15
CA LEU A 73 -8.77 -9.47 -10.35
C LEU A 73 -8.41 -8.76 -9.05
N ASN A 74 -9.03 -9.14 -7.93
CA ASN A 74 -8.75 -8.55 -6.62
C ASN A 74 -7.32 -8.88 -6.17
N ASP A 75 -6.92 -10.15 -6.26
CA ASP A 75 -5.58 -10.61 -5.86
C ASP A 75 -4.49 -9.84 -6.61
N PHE A 76 -4.62 -9.69 -7.93
CA PHE A 76 -3.63 -8.97 -8.74
C PHE A 76 -3.59 -7.47 -8.48
N VAL A 77 -4.74 -6.84 -8.20
CA VAL A 77 -4.79 -5.42 -7.86
C VAL A 77 -4.16 -5.18 -6.48
N GLU A 78 -4.45 -6.05 -5.51
CA GLU A 78 -3.91 -5.97 -4.15
C GLU A 78 -2.38 -6.19 -4.14
N ASP A 79 -1.90 -7.25 -4.79
CA ASP A 79 -0.47 -7.57 -4.89
C ASP A 79 0.35 -6.41 -5.50
N ASP A 80 -0.16 -5.74 -6.54
CA ASP A 80 0.56 -4.63 -7.20
C ASP A 80 0.41 -3.29 -6.44
N ILE A 81 -0.54 -3.16 -5.52
CA ILE A 81 -0.65 -2.02 -4.61
C ILE A 81 0.27 -2.17 -3.40
N GLU A 82 0.39 -3.39 -2.86
CA GLU A 82 1.27 -3.68 -1.72
C GLU A 82 2.77 -3.71 -2.07
N ARG A 83 3.10 -3.88 -3.36
CA ARG A 83 4.47 -3.93 -3.89
C ARG A 83 5.09 -2.57 -4.20
#